data_AF-A0A916HYU9-F1
#
_entry.id   AF-A0A916HYU9-F1
#
_cell.length_a   1.000
_cell.length_b   1.000
_cell.length_c   1.000
_cell.angle_alpha   90.00
_cell.angle_beta   90.00
_cell.angle_gamma   90.00
#
_symmetry.space_group_name_H-M   'P 1'
#
loop_
_entity.id
_entity.type
_entity.pdbx_description
1 polymer ?
#
loop_
_entity_poly.entity_id
_entity_poly.type
_entity_poly.pdbx_seq_one_letter_code
_entity_poly.pdbx_strand_id
1 'polypeptide(L)'
;MNETAGTGRPVKWLGVTNDDRGTERGVISGASLRRDPRMADARFRVVVDRVRRQIVSRGRGPLIAILMGVSGPVIVFGSIKLRVPLTVAVLVIVLLAVVVGRLLVLRGRRRSAPAVSTVMLADGLCPACSYSFAGLGPAEDGCFECPECGAAWNASRVVRRTHFEEVAGTGFAAPVRWWQRIGGHMGLRRLKDDRGHEGPAADARLREALRATSDPDRRARLLSARRRTTRDGVILRVALFLLYSGLAGFQVWLLLPQLRSRPYSVMGVLMIVGAFGFLWLAQAFLRSNAGIRGKTLRFEMLSRALCPRCAADLTGLVPEPDGCLVCRECAAAWKPPLAAPADFASPPVVVEARA
;
A
#
# COMPACT_ATOMS: atom_id res chain seq x y z
N MET A 1 -2.85 17.82 -27.89
CA MET A 1 -4.28 17.52 -28.12
C MET A 1 -4.96 17.38 -26.76
N ASN A 2 -5.93 18.25 -26.44
CA ASN A 2 -6.73 18.13 -25.23
C ASN A 2 -7.88 17.17 -25.51
N GLU A 3 -7.64 15.87 -25.39
CA GLU A 3 -8.72 14.88 -25.42
C GLU A 3 -9.62 15.11 -24.19
N THR A 4 -10.84 15.55 -24.45
CA THR A 4 -11.91 15.51 -23.45
C THR A 4 -12.44 14.09 -23.40
N ALA A 5 -12.19 13.36 -22.32
CA ALA A 5 -13.07 12.25 -21.96
C ALA A 5 -14.51 12.81 -21.92
N GLY A 6 -15.51 12.12 -22.47
CA GLY A 6 -16.89 12.60 -22.77
C GLY A 6 -17.64 13.38 -21.67
N THR A 7 -17.04 13.54 -20.50
CA THR A 7 -17.36 14.47 -19.40
C THR A 7 -17.05 15.96 -19.66
N GLY A 8 -16.40 16.34 -20.77
CA GLY A 8 -16.04 17.73 -21.08
C GLY A 8 -14.97 18.37 -20.18
N ARG A 9 -14.37 17.61 -19.26
CA ARG A 9 -13.31 18.10 -18.34
C ARG A 9 -11.92 17.64 -18.80
N PRO A 10 -10.88 18.47 -18.63
CA PRO A 10 -9.53 18.08 -18.99
C PRO A 10 -9.05 16.90 -18.13
N VAL A 11 -8.68 15.80 -18.78
CA VAL A 11 -8.15 14.61 -18.12
C VAL A 11 -6.77 14.95 -17.56
N LYS A 12 -6.60 14.82 -16.24
CA LYS A 12 -5.27 14.92 -15.63
C LYS A 12 -4.55 13.59 -15.81
N TRP A 13 -3.42 13.62 -16.51
CA TRP A 13 -2.54 12.47 -16.71
C TRP A 13 -1.57 12.27 -15.54
N LEU A 14 -1.35 11.01 -15.14
CA LEU A 14 -0.34 10.62 -14.16
C LEU A 14 1.07 10.67 -14.75
N GLY A 15 1.18 10.31 -16.01
CA GLY A 15 2.41 10.13 -16.78
C GLY A 15 2.04 9.49 -18.11
N VAL A 16 3.05 8.96 -18.81
CA VAL A 16 2.89 8.32 -20.12
C VAL A 16 3.39 6.89 -20.05
N THR A 17 2.81 6.03 -20.87
CA THR A 17 3.24 4.65 -21.10
C THR A 17 3.01 4.32 -22.56
N ASN A 18 3.82 3.44 -23.13
CA ASN A 18 3.53 2.93 -24.46
C ASN A 18 2.44 1.87 -24.35
N ASP A 19 1.51 1.91 -25.30
CA ASP A 19 0.63 0.78 -25.58
C ASP A 19 1.39 -0.33 -26.30
N ASP A 20 0.76 -1.49 -26.52
CA ASP A 20 1.46 -2.66 -27.06
C ASP A 20 1.70 -2.56 -28.59
N ARG A 21 1.18 -1.50 -29.25
CA ARG A 21 1.55 -1.11 -30.63
C ARG A 21 2.63 -0.01 -30.66
N GLY A 22 3.20 0.35 -29.50
CA GLY A 22 4.27 1.34 -29.39
C GLY A 22 3.81 2.80 -29.40
N THR A 23 2.50 3.07 -29.36
CA THR A 23 1.97 4.45 -29.30
C THR A 23 2.05 4.98 -27.86
N GLU A 24 2.57 6.19 -27.68
CA GLU A 24 2.63 6.83 -26.37
C GLU A 24 1.23 7.25 -25.92
N ARG A 25 0.76 6.72 -24.79
CA ARG A 25 -0.56 7.01 -24.21
C ARG A 25 -0.41 7.60 -22.81
N GLY A 26 -1.22 8.62 -22.52
CA GLY A 26 -1.36 9.13 -21.16
C GLY A 26 -1.98 8.07 -20.25
N VAL A 27 -1.47 7.92 -19.02
CA VAL A 27 -2.10 7.07 -18.00
C VAL A 27 -2.99 7.94 -17.13
N ILE A 28 -4.26 7.57 -16.99
CA ILE A 28 -5.24 8.34 -16.23
C ILE A 28 -4.76 8.54 -14.77
N SER A 29 -4.87 9.77 -14.25
CA SER A 29 -4.48 10.01 -12.87
C SER A 29 -5.48 9.44 -11.87
N GLY A 30 -4.99 9.04 -10.70
CA GLY A 30 -5.86 8.67 -9.57
C GLY A 30 -6.76 9.82 -9.07
N ALA A 31 -6.55 11.07 -9.51
CA ALA A 31 -7.50 12.15 -9.25
C ALA A 31 -8.68 12.12 -10.23
N SER A 32 -8.42 11.81 -11.51
CA SER A 32 -9.45 11.63 -12.53
C SER A 32 -10.31 10.40 -12.22
N LEU A 33 -9.67 9.26 -11.91
CA LEU A 33 -10.39 8.02 -11.54
C LEU A 33 -11.34 8.21 -10.34
N ARG A 34 -10.98 9.04 -9.35
CA ARG A 34 -11.84 9.31 -8.19
C ARG A 34 -13.07 10.17 -8.48
N ARG A 35 -13.08 10.83 -9.64
CA ARG A 35 -14.20 11.66 -10.11
C ARG A 35 -15.07 10.93 -11.14
N ASP A 36 -14.67 9.71 -11.51
CA ASP A 36 -15.42 8.89 -12.44
C ASP A 36 -16.79 8.53 -11.82
N PRO A 37 -17.91 8.68 -12.54
CA PRO A 37 -19.25 8.36 -12.03
C PRO A 37 -19.37 6.90 -11.55
N ARG A 38 -18.57 5.98 -12.10
CA ARG A 38 -18.51 4.58 -11.69
C ARG A 38 -17.90 4.37 -10.30
N MET A 39 -17.45 5.42 -9.60
CA MET A 39 -17.03 5.31 -8.20
C MET A 39 -18.14 4.84 -7.24
N ALA A 40 -19.41 4.93 -7.67
CA ALA A 40 -20.54 4.30 -6.98
C ALA A 40 -20.39 2.76 -6.92
N ASP A 41 -19.82 2.15 -7.97
CA ASP A 41 -19.52 0.72 -8.04
C ASP A 41 -18.40 0.34 -7.06
N ALA A 42 -18.65 -0.68 -6.24
CA ALA A 42 -17.74 -1.15 -5.21
C ALA A 42 -16.43 -1.72 -5.79
N ARG A 43 -16.51 -2.45 -6.91
CA ARG A 43 -15.36 -3.07 -7.56
C ARG A 43 -14.52 -2.02 -8.28
N PHE A 44 -15.13 -1.06 -8.98
CA PHE A 44 -14.38 0.05 -9.57
C PHE A 44 -13.62 0.83 -8.48
N ARG A 45 -14.28 1.14 -7.36
CA ARG A 45 -13.64 1.78 -6.19
C ARG A 45 -12.43 1.01 -5.68
N VAL A 46 -12.48 -0.32 -5.68
CA VAL A 46 -11.36 -1.19 -5.27
C VAL A 46 -10.20 -1.13 -6.26
N VAL A 47 -10.47 -1.08 -7.56
CA VAL A 47 -9.43 -0.88 -8.58
C VAL A 47 -8.78 0.49 -8.38
N VAL A 48 -9.58 1.55 -8.20
CA VAL A 48 -9.08 2.90 -7.92
C VAL A 48 -8.24 2.95 -6.64
N ASP A 49 -8.66 2.26 -5.58
CA ASP A 49 -7.89 2.16 -4.34
C ASP A 49 -6.61 1.32 -4.50
N ARG A 50 -6.60 0.29 -5.36
CA ARG A 50 -5.37 -0.44 -5.72
C ARG A 50 -4.41 0.44 -6.51
N VAL A 51 -4.88 1.15 -7.53
CA VAL A 51 -4.11 2.14 -8.29
C VAL A 51 -3.53 3.20 -7.35
N ARG A 52 -4.35 3.74 -6.44
CA ARG A 52 -3.92 4.71 -5.45
C ARG A 52 -2.86 4.14 -4.51
N ARG A 53 -3.05 2.93 -3.98
CA ARG A 53 -2.05 2.25 -3.14
C ARG A 53 -0.74 2.01 -3.90
N GLN A 54 -0.80 1.73 -5.20
CA GLN A 54 0.40 1.59 -6.02
C GLN A 54 1.15 2.92 -6.20
N ILE A 55 0.42 4.03 -6.38
CA ILE A 55 0.99 5.37 -6.47
C ILE A 55 1.59 5.80 -5.13
N VAL A 56 0.86 5.57 -4.02
CA VAL A 56 1.27 5.99 -2.68
C VAL A 56 2.39 5.11 -2.12
N SER A 57 2.40 3.80 -2.37
CA SER A 57 3.46 2.90 -1.87
C SER A 57 4.83 3.20 -2.49
N ARG A 58 4.87 3.78 -3.69
CA ARG A 58 6.09 4.35 -4.29
C ARG A 58 6.42 5.76 -3.76
N GLY A 59 5.48 6.39 -3.06
CA GLY A 59 5.61 7.69 -2.42
C GLY A 59 6.25 7.59 -1.03
N ARG A 60 7.58 7.67 -1.00
CA ARG A 60 8.50 8.42 -0.10
C ARG A 60 8.14 8.84 1.34
N GLY A 61 7.13 8.27 1.99
CA GLY A 61 6.90 8.42 3.44
C GLY A 61 8.17 8.28 4.29
N PRO A 62 9.05 7.28 4.05
CA PRO A 62 10.29 7.17 4.83
C PRO A 62 11.28 8.31 4.56
N LEU A 63 11.36 8.85 3.34
CA LEU A 63 12.30 9.94 3.05
C LEU A 63 11.89 11.24 3.75
N ILE A 64 10.59 11.55 3.81
CA ILE A 64 10.10 12.74 4.52
C ILE A 64 10.35 12.59 6.03
N ALA A 65 10.11 11.40 6.60
CA ALA A 65 10.41 11.13 8.00
C ALA A 65 11.92 11.21 8.31
N ILE A 66 12.78 10.70 7.42
CA ILE A 66 14.24 10.81 7.53
C ILE A 66 14.67 12.27 7.44
N LEU A 67 14.14 13.04 6.48
CA LEU A 67 14.45 14.46 6.35
C LEU A 67 14.03 15.24 7.60
N MET A 68 12.84 14.98 8.15
CA MET A 68 12.40 15.61 9.40
C MET A 68 13.29 15.21 10.59
N GLY A 69 13.61 13.93 10.74
CA GLY A 69 14.43 13.43 11.86
C GLY A 69 15.90 13.88 11.81
N VAL A 70 16.49 13.99 10.62
CA VAL A 70 17.88 14.44 10.43
C VAL A 70 18.00 15.96 10.47
N SER A 71 16.97 16.68 10.01
CA SER A 71 17.00 18.15 9.97
C SER A 71 17.12 18.78 11.37
N GLY A 72 16.47 18.22 12.39
CA GLY A 72 16.51 18.75 13.76
C GLY A 72 17.94 18.88 14.31
N PRO A 73 18.72 17.80 14.43
CA PRO A 73 20.09 17.86 14.92
C PRO A 73 21.01 18.74 14.07
N VAL A 74 20.86 18.73 12.74
CA VAL A 74 21.66 19.56 11.82
C VAL A 74 21.36 21.05 12.03
N ILE A 75 20.09 21.43 12.25
CA ILE A 75 19.70 22.80 12.59
C ILE A 75 20.35 23.23 13.90
N VAL A 76 20.30 22.38 14.92
CA VAL A 76 20.83 22.69 16.25
C VAL A 76 22.34 22.87 16.21
N PHE A 77 23.06 21.92 15.61
CA PHE A 77 24.52 22.01 15.48
C PHE A 77 24.95 23.17 14.58
N GLY A 78 24.26 23.37 13.46
CA GLY A 78 24.58 24.41 12.50
C GLY A 78 24.36 25.81 13.06
N SER A 79 23.23 26.06 13.72
CA SER A 79 22.91 27.38 14.29
C SER A 79 23.87 27.79 15.41
N ILE A 80 24.31 26.85 16.25
CA ILE A 80 25.25 27.14 17.34
C ILE A 80 26.65 27.46 16.81
N LYS A 81 27.15 26.73 15.80
CA LYS A 81 28.52 26.90 15.30
C LYS A 81 28.66 27.98 14.23
N LEU A 82 27.68 28.14 13.34
CA LEU A 82 27.77 29.06 12.20
C LEU A 82 27.17 30.46 12.48
N ARG A 83 26.63 30.70 13.69
CA ARG A 83 25.92 31.96 14.06
C ARG A 83 24.79 32.34 13.09
N VAL A 84 24.24 31.37 12.35
CA VAL A 84 23.12 31.58 11.44
C VAL A 84 21.85 31.78 12.28
N PRO A 85 21.05 32.84 12.04
CA PRO A 85 19.77 33.00 12.70
C PRO A 85 18.89 31.77 12.48
N LEU A 86 18.34 31.24 13.57
CA LEU A 86 17.52 30.02 13.54
C LEU A 86 16.34 30.12 12.56
N THR A 87 15.76 31.31 12.40
CA THR A 87 14.68 31.59 11.45
C THR A 87 15.10 31.32 10.00
N VAL A 88 16.31 31.72 9.62
CA VAL A 88 16.86 31.49 8.28
C VAL A 88 17.08 30.00 8.05
N ALA A 89 17.65 29.29 9.03
CA ALA A 89 17.88 27.84 8.94
C ALA A 89 16.56 27.06 8.76
N VAL A 90 15.52 27.41 9.53
CA VAL A 90 14.19 26.80 9.41
C VAL A 90 13.56 27.09 8.05
N LEU A 91 13.61 28.34 7.57
CA LEU A 91 13.07 28.72 6.27
C LEU A 91 13.71 27.94 5.12
N VAL A 92 15.03 27.85 5.10
CA VAL A 92 15.79 27.12 4.07
C VAL A 92 15.38 25.64 4.04
N ILE A 93 15.20 25.01 5.20
CA ILE A 93 14.83 23.60 5.29
C ILE A 93 13.39 23.36 4.86
N VAL A 94 12.46 24.23 5.25
CA VAL A 94 11.07 24.16 4.79
C VAL A 94 11.03 24.29 3.27
N LEU A 95 11.75 25.28 2.71
CA LEU A 95 11.84 25.48 1.27
C LEU A 95 12.45 24.25 0.57
N LEU A 96 13.56 23.74 1.07
CA LEU A 96 14.21 22.54 0.55
C LEU A 96 13.27 21.33 0.61
N ALA A 97 12.55 21.12 1.72
CA ALA A 97 11.59 20.05 1.88
C ALA A 97 10.42 20.17 0.89
N VAL A 98 9.93 21.38 0.62
CA VAL A 98 8.90 21.62 -0.40
C VAL A 98 9.43 21.34 -1.81
N VAL A 99 10.60 21.88 -2.17
CA VAL A 99 11.21 21.71 -3.49
C VAL A 99 11.55 20.24 -3.74
N VAL A 100 12.29 19.61 -2.83
CA VAL A 100 12.64 18.19 -2.88
C VAL A 100 11.36 17.37 -2.90
N GLY A 101 10.40 17.61 -2.00
CA GLY A 101 9.10 16.94 -1.99
C GLY A 101 8.37 17.02 -3.33
N ARG A 102 8.33 18.18 -3.97
CA ARG A 102 7.68 18.40 -5.27
C ARG A 102 8.41 17.68 -6.40
N LEU A 103 9.73 17.85 -6.53
CA LEU A 103 10.56 17.16 -7.53
C LEU A 103 10.41 15.65 -7.42
N LEU A 104 10.41 15.17 -6.19
CA LEU A 104 10.21 13.79 -5.88
C LEU A 104 8.81 13.35 -6.33
N VAL A 105 7.73 14.02 -5.94
CA VAL A 105 6.35 13.68 -6.39
C VAL A 105 6.28 13.63 -7.92
N LEU A 106 6.83 14.60 -8.64
CA LEU A 106 6.85 14.63 -10.10
C LEU A 106 7.59 13.41 -10.69
N ARG A 107 8.79 13.09 -10.18
CA ARG A 107 9.57 11.92 -10.61
C ARG A 107 8.86 10.60 -10.27
N GLY A 108 8.18 10.55 -9.13
CA GLY A 108 7.41 9.39 -8.67
C GLY A 108 6.19 9.13 -9.54
N ARG A 109 5.50 10.19 -9.99
CA ARG A 109 4.35 10.11 -10.90
C ARG A 109 4.74 9.46 -12.24
N ARG A 110 5.81 9.96 -12.89
CA ARG A 110 6.30 9.38 -14.16
C ARG A 110 6.68 7.91 -14.02
N ARG A 111 7.41 7.54 -12.95
CA ARG A 111 7.78 6.14 -12.67
C ARG A 111 6.60 5.24 -12.27
N SER A 112 5.46 5.81 -11.91
CA SER A 112 4.28 5.05 -11.49
C SER A 112 3.40 4.63 -12.66
N ALA A 113 3.47 5.33 -13.80
CA ALA A 113 2.63 5.07 -14.97
C ALA A 113 2.65 3.60 -15.43
N PRO A 114 3.80 2.93 -15.61
CA PRO A 114 3.81 1.52 -16.05
C PRO A 114 3.12 0.59 -15.05
N ALA A 115 3.33 0.81 -13.74
CA ALA A 115 2.73 -0.06 -12.75
C ALA A 115 1.24 0.22 -12.50
N VAL A 116 0.78 1.44 -12.75
CA VAL A 116 -0.65 1.76 -12.77
C VAL A 116 -1.29 1.10 -13.99
N SER A 117 -0.66 1.17 -15.16
CA SER A 117 -1.10 0.46 -16.37
C SER A 117 -1.23 -1.05 -16.12
N THR A 118 -0.21 -1.69 -15.55
CA THR A 118 -0.28 -3.12 -15.18
C THR A 118 -1.47 -3.45 -14.27
N VAL A 119 -1.74 -2.62 -13.25
CA VAL A 119 -2.85 -2.85 -12.32
C VAL A 119 -4.20 -2.70 -13.04
N MET A 120 -4.36 -1.66 -13.86
CA MET A 120 -5.61 -1.42 -14.58
C MET A 120 -5.89 -2.51 -15.62
N LEU A 121 -4.87 -2.93 -16.39
CA LEU A 121 -4.99 -4.02 -17.37
C LEU A 121 -5.34 -5.35 -16.69
N ALA A 122 -4.69 -5.68 -15.58
CA ALA A 122 -5.02 -6.87 -14.80
C ALA A 122 -6.48 -6.86 -14.30
N ASP A 123 -7.07 -5.68 -14.14
CA ASP A 123 -8.47 -5.49 -13.75
C ASP A 123 -9.43 -5.32 -14.93
N GLY A 124 -8.97 -5.48 -16.17
CA GLY A 124 -9.82 -5.35 -17.36
C GLY A 124 -10.15 -3.92 -17.73
N LEU A 125 -9.32 -2.95 -17.36
CA LEU A 125 -9.52 -1.53 -17.63
C LEU A 125 -8.41 -0.96 -18.50
N CYS A 126 -8.79 -0.12 -19.47
CA CYS A 126 -7.86 0.67 -20.26
C CYS A 126 -7.10 1.68 -19.36
N PRO A 127 -5.76 1.67 -19.30
CA PRO A 127 -4.98 2.64 -18.52
C PRO A 127 -5.16 4.10 -18.93
N ALA A 128 -5.62 4.35 -20.17
CA ALA A 128 -5.76 5.69 -20.72
C ALA A 128 -7.11 6.34 -20.38
N CYS A 129 -8.22 5.67 -20.68
CA CYS A 129 -9.57 6.21 -20.45
C CYS A 129 -10.35 5.49 -19.34
N SER A 130 -9.85 4.36 -18.81
CA SER A 130 -10.55 3.46 -17.88
C SER A 130 -11.80 2.78 -18.43
N TYR A 131 -11.94 2.67 -19.76
CA TYR A 131 -12.94 1.81 -20.41
C TYR A 131 -12.71 0.33 -20.03
N SER A 132 -13.78 -0.44 -19.91
CA SER A 132 -13.69 -1.87 -19.56
C SER A 132 -13.53 -2.74 -20.80
N PHE A 133 -12.58 -3.67 -20.81
CA PHE A 133 -12.42 -4.67 -21.87
C PHE A 133 -13.40 -5.85 -21.74
N ALA A 134 -14.34 -5.81 -20.80
CA ALA A 134 -15.34 -6.85 -20.68
C ALA A 134 -16.20 -6.93 -21.95
N GLY A 135 -16.42 -8.16 -22.44
CA GLY A 135 -17.18 -8.42 -23.66
C GLY A 135 -16.45 -8.10 -24.98
N LEU A 136 -15.26 -7.48 -24.95
CA LEU A 136 -14.46 -7.27 -26.15
C LEU A 136 -13.70 -8.54 -26.53
N GLY A 137 -13.60 -8.82 -27.83
CA GLY A 137 -12.68 -9.80 -28.39
C GLY A 137 -11.34 -9.15 -28.75
N PRO A 138 -10.20 -9.88 -28.66
CA PRO A 138 -8.95 -9.38 -29.18
C PRO A 138 -9.02 -9.27 -30.71
N ALA A 139 -8.34 -8.27 -31.27
CA ALA A 139 -8.11 -8.17 -32.71
C ALA A 139 -7.15 -9.29 -33.19
N GLU A 140 -6.95 -9.39 -34.51
CA GLU A 140 -6.11 -10.42 -35.14
C GLU A 140 -4.66 -10.41 -34.64
N ASP A 141 -4.15 -9.24 -34.22
CA ASP A 141 -2.81 -9.07 -33.63
C ASP A 141 -2.72 -9.50 -32.15
N GLY A 142 -3.81 -10.03 -31.58
CA GLY A 142 -3.89 -10.43 -30.18
C GLY A 142 -4.00 -9.26 -29.20
N CYS A 143 -4.29 -8.03 -29.67
CA CYS A 143 -4.50 -6.87 -28.82
C CYS A 143 -5.99 -6.50 -28.68
N PHE A 144 -6.38 -6.03 -27.51
CA PHE A 144 -7.63 -5.32 -27.30
C PHE A 144 -7.46 -3.87 -27.73
N GLU A 145 -8.27 -3.44 -28.70
CA GLU A 145 -8.37 -2.04 -29.08
C GLU A 145 -9.46 -1.35 -28.25
N CYS A 146 -9.07 -0.29 -27.55
CA CYS A 146 -10.01 0.46 -26.72
C CYS A 146 -10.91 1.35 -27.60
N PRO A 147 -12.23 1.18 -27.58
CA PRO A 147 -13.14 1.93 -28.46
C PRO A 147 -13.23 3.43 -28.13
N GLU A 148 -12.85 3.84 -26.91
CA GLU A 148 -12.90 5.26 -26.53
C GLU A 148 -11.66 6.06 -26.93
N CYS A 149 -10.46 5.47 -26.84
CA CYS A 149 -9.21 6.20 -27.04
C CYS A 149 -8.26 5.60 -28.08
N GLY A 150 -8.64 4.46 -28.69
CA GLY A 150 -7.85 3.74 -29.69
C GLY A 150 -6.54 3.14 -29.17
N ALA A 151 -6.33 3.07 -27.85
CA ALA A 151 -5.15 2.43 -27.28
C ALA A 151 -5.24 0.90 -27.43
N ALA A 152 -4.13 0.25 -27.81
CA ALA A 152 -4.08 -1.18 -28.05
C ALA A 152 -3.28 -1.92 -26.96
N TRP A 153 -3.88 -2.92 -26.32
CA TRP A 153 -3.25 -3.66 -25.21
C TRP A 153 -3.30 -5.17 -25.44
N ASN A 154 -2.17 -5.85 -25.29
CA ASN A 154 -2.06 -7.28 -25.52
C ASN A 154 -3.00 -8.06 -24.60
N ALA A 155 -3.77 -8.99 -25.17
CA ALA A 155 -4.80 -9.74 -24.47
C ALA A 155 -4.27 -10.61 -23.32
N SER A 156 -2.99 -11.00 -23.36
CA SER A 156 -2.32 -11.74 -22.26
C SER A 156 -2.10 -10.89 -21.00
N ARG A 157 -2.05 -9.55 -21.14
CA ARG A 157 -1.91 -8.62 -20.01
C ARG A 157 -3.25 -8.32 -19.34
N VAL A 158 -4.36 -8.61 -20.02
CA VAL A 158 -5.72 -8.35 -19.55
C VAL A 158 -6.30 -9.60 -18.89
N VAL A 159 -6.15 -9.67 -17.56
CA VAL A 159 -6.46 -10.88 -16.78
C VAL A 159 -7.96 -11.04 -16.54
N ARG A 160 -8.67 -9.98 -16.12
CA ARG A 160 -10.10 -10.05 -15.86
C ARG A 160 -10.90 -9.48 -17.02
N ARG A 161 -11.85 -10.28 -17.53
CA ARG A 161 -12.73 -9.91 -18.66
C ARG A 161 -14.22 -9.86 -18.28
N THR A 162 -14.55 -10.00 -17.00
CA THR A 162 -15.94 -9.94 -16.52
C THR A 162 -16.39 -8.50 -16.28
N HIS A 163 -17.64 -8.19 -16.62
CA HIS A 163 -18.26 -6.91 -16.33
C HIS A 163 -18.22 -6.62 -14.82
N PHE A 164 -18.13 -5.33 -14.46
CA PHE A 164 -18.07 -4.90 -13.07
C PHE A 164 -19.35 -5.28 -12.30
N GLU A 165 -20.49 -5.30 -13.00
CA GLU A 165 -21.84 -5.46 -12.45
C GLU A 165 -22.12 -6.88 -11.93
N GLU A 166 -21.49 -7.94 -12.48
CA GLU A 166 -21.79 -9.33 -12.12
C GLU A 166 -21.20 -9.82 -10.79
N VAL A 167 -20.25 -9.09 -10.18
CA VAL A 167 -19.51 -9.57 -8.98
C VAL A 167 -19.88 -8.74 -7.73
N ALA A 168 -21.13 -8.32 -7.63
CA ALA A 168 -21.68 -7.64 -6.46
C ALA A 168 -21.83 -8.61 -5.27
N GLY A 169 -20.72 -9.08 -4.69
CA GLY A 169 -20.74 -10.09 -3.64
C GLY A 169 -19.54 -10.00 -2.70
N THR A 170 -19.73 -9.33 -1.57
CA THR A 170 -19.15 -9.69 -0.26
C THR A 170 -17.62 -9.80 -0.14
N GLY A 171 -16.90 -8.68 0.03
CA GLY A 171 -15.57 -8.81 0.65
C GLY A 171 -14.58 -7.68 0.49
N PHE A 172 -14.92 -6.58 -0.16
CA PHE A 172 -13.93 -5.55 -0.41
C PHE A 172 -13.51 -4.82 0.87
N ALA A 173 -12.21 -4.93 1.19
CA ALA A 173 -11.61 -4.29 2.35
C ALA A 173 -11.86 -2.77 2.35
N ALA A 174 -12.32 -2.25 3.50
CA ALA A 174 -12.60 -0.85 3.72
C ALA A 174 -11.42 0.06 3.31
N PRO A 175 -11.68 1.30 2.88
CA PRO A 175 -10.62 2.21 2.45
C PRO A 175 -9.61 2.45 3.59
N VAL A 176 -8.33 2.22 3.31
CA VAL A 176 -7.22 2.43 4.25
C VAL A 176 -7.24 3.87 4.76
N ARG A 177 -7.37 4.07 6.08
CA ARG A 177 -7.41 5.42 6.70
C ARG A 177 -6.10 6.16 6.47
N TRP A 178 -6.14 7.48 6.32
CA TRP A 178 -4.98 8.29 5.95
C TRP A 178 -3.79 8.16 6.91
N TRP A 179 -4.01 8.04 8.22
CA TRP A 179 -2.94 7.87 9.20
C TRP A 179 -2.26 6.49 9.11
N GLN A 180 -2.97 5.45 8.65
CA GLN A 180 -2.35 4.16 8.31
C GLN A 180 -1.42 4.29 7.09
N ARG A 181 -1.58 5.33 6.26
CA ARG A 181 -0.69 5.61 5.12
C ARG A 181 0.63 6.23 5.54
N ILE A 182 0.66 7.04 6.60
CA ILE A 182 1.90 7.74 7.00
C ILE A 182 2.82 6.81 7.81
N GLY A 183 2.27 6.02 8.74
CA GLY A 183 3.07 5.10 9.56
C GLY A 183 3.16 3.66 9.05
N GLY A 184 2.21 3.20 8.23
CA GLY A 184 2.04 1.78 7.88
C GLY A 184 2.66 1.32 6.56
N HIS A 185 3.19 2.23 5.74
CA HIS A 185 3.78 1.87 4.43
C HIS A 185 5.24 1.44 4.52
N MET A 186 5.91 1.56 5.67
CA MET A 186 7.19 0.88 5.89
C MET A 186 6.93 -0.62 6.04
N GLY A 187 6.96 -1.35 4.92
CA GLY A 187 6.95 -2.80 4.91
C GLY A 187 5.69 -3.47 4.34
N LEU A 188 4.85 -2.79 3.56
CA LEU A 188 3.93 -3.53 2.66
C LEU A 188 4.78 -4.24 1.61
N ARG A 189 5.18 -5.47 1.92
CA ARG A 189 5.98 -6.30 1.04
C ARG A 189 5.16 -6.62 -0.20
N ARG A 190 5.81 -6.47 -1.35
CA ARG A 190 5.33 -7.12 -2.57
C ARG A 190 5.51 -8.61 -2.37
N LEU A 191 4.46 -9.36 -2.66
CA LEU A 191 4.48 -10.80 -2.70
C LEU A 191 4.28 -11.22 -4.15
N LYS A 192 5.15 -12.09 -4.62
CA LYS A 192 5.03 -12.74 -5.92
C LYS A 192 4.15 -13.98 -5.73
N ASP A 193 3.09 -14.06 -6.51
CA ASP A 193 2.25 -15.25 -6.57
C ASP A 193 2.92 -16.35 -7.40
N ASP A 194 2.30 -17.53 -7.51
CA ASP A 194 2.95 -18.68 -8.15
C ASP A 194 2.96 -18.63 -9.69
N ARG A 195 2.17 -17.71 -10.28
CA ARG A 195 2.27 -17.35 -11.71
C ARG A 195 3.24 -16.21 -11.95
N GLY A 196 3.89 -15.74 -10.89
CA GLY A 196 4.90 -14.72 -10.95
C GLY A 196 4.39 -13.28 -10.94
N HIS A 197 3.09 -13.06 -10.71
CA HIS A 197 2.54 -11.73 -10.58
C HIS A 197 2.89 -11.14 -9.21
N GLU A 198 3.52 -9.97 -9.22
CA GLU A 198 3.80 -9.24 -7.99
C GLU A 198 2.61 -8.37 -7.58
N GLY A 199 2.17 -8.52 -6.34
CA GLY A 199 1.11 -7.72 -5.75
C GLY A 199 1.43 -7.26 -4.32
N PRO A 200 0.72 -6.25 -3.79
CA PRO A 200 0.83 -5.92 -2.37
C PRO A 200 0.32 -7.10 -1.53
N ALA A 201 1.10 -7.55 -0.54
CA ALA A 201 0.61 -8.53 0.42
C ALA A 201 -0.53 -7.96 1.27
N ALA A 202 -1.35 -8.85 1.83
CA ALA A 202 -2.35 -8.49 2.83
C ALA A 202 -1.68 -7.83 4.04
N ASP A 203 -2.40 -6.94 4.73
CA ASP A 203 -1.92 -6.39 6.01
C ASP A 203 -1.62 -7.56 6.97
N ALA A 204 -0.39 -7.68 7.45
CA ALA A 204 0.00 -8.79 8.31
C ALA A 204 -0.78 -8.81 9.64
N ARG A 205 -1.34 -7.66 10.04
CA ARG A 205 -2.24 -7.57 11.20
C ARG A 205 -3.70 -7.91 10.89
N LEU A 206 -4.03 -8.12 9.62
CA LEU A 206 -5.34 -8.53 9.11
C LEU A 206 -6.50 -7.70 9.67
N ARG A 207 -6.28 -6.41 9.99
CA ARG A 207 -7.26 -5.59 10.71
C ARG A 207 -8.54 -5.37 9.91
N GLU A 208 -8.40 -5.13 8.62
CA GLU A 208 -9.53 -4.88 7.73
C GLU A 208 -10.32 -6.17 7.49
N ALA A 209 -9.64 -7.28 7.18
CA ALA A 209 -10.28 -8.59 7.01
C ALA A 209 -11.04 -9.03 8.28
N LEU A 210 -10.48 -8.82 9.47
CA LEU A 210 -11.13 -9.12 10.74
C LEU A 210 -12.35 -8.23 11.04
N ARG A 211 -12.40 -7.01 10.50
CA ARG A 211 -13.57 -6.13 10.64
C ARG A 211 -14.66 -6.46 9.62
N ALA A 212 -14.27 -6.91 8.44
CA ALA A 212 -15.19 -7.19 7.34
C ALA A 212 -15.88 -8.55 7.45
N THR A 213 -15.30 -9.52 8.18
CA THR A 213 -15.89 -10.86 8.32
C THR A 213 -16.89 -10.92 9.48
N SER A 214 -18.10 -11.39 9.20
CA SER A 214 -19.10 -11.82 10.20
C SER A 214 -19.00 -13.32 10.50
N ASP A 215 -18.46 -14.12 9.57
CA ASP A 215 -18.27 -15.57 9.72
C ASP A 215 -17.28 -15.89 10.86
N PRO A 216 -17.69 -16.65 11.90
CA PRO A 216 -16.84 -17.01 13.03
C PRO A 216 -15.66 -17.91 12.64
N ASP A 217 -15.82 -18.82 11.70
CA ASP A 217 -14.77 -19.78 11.32
C ASP A 217 -13.66 -19.07 10.53
N ARG A 218 -14.05 -18.25 9.56
CA ARG A 218 -13.11 -17.36 8.86
C ARG A 218 -12.43 -16.40 9.83
N ARG A 219 -13.15 -15.86 10.82
CA ARG A 219 -12.56 -14.99 11.85
C ARG A 219 -11.50 -15.73 12.67
N ALA A 220 -11.75 -16.97 13.07
CA ALA A 220 -10.80 -17.81 13.80
C ALA A 220 -9.52 -18.08 12.96
N ARG A 221 -9.68 -18.39 11.67
CA ARG A 221 -8.55 -18.55 10.73
C ARG A 221 -7.73 -17.27 10.57
N LEU A 222 -8.38 -16.11 10.42
CA LEU A 222 -7.70 -14.81 10.36
C LEU A 222 -6.95 -14.47 11.66
N LEU A 223 -7.55 -14.74 12.84
CA LEU A 223 -6.90 -14.50 14.13
C LEU A 223 -5.69 -15.40 14.34
N SER A 224 -5.79 -16.69 13.97
CA SER A 224 -4.67 -17.62 14.10
C SER A 224 -3.52 -17.28 13.14
N ALA A 225 -3.82 -16.91 11.89
CA ALA A 225 -2.82 -16.39 10.94
C ALA A 225 -2.11 -15.16 11.53
N ARG A 226 -2.89 -14.18 12.04
CA ARG A 226 -2.36 -12.96 12.67
C ARG A 226 -1.42 -13.26 13.82
N ARG A 227 -1.75 -14.19 14.73
CA ARG A 227 -0.90 -14.51 15.89
C ARG A 227 0.49 -15.00 15.46
N ARG A 228 0.57 -15.83 14.42
CA ARG A 228 1.84 -16.34 13.90
C ARG A 228 2.61 -15.26 13.15
N THR A 229 1.96 -14.57 12.21
CA THR A 229 2.62 -13.55 11.38
C THR A 229 3.06 -12.32 12.16
N THR A 230 2.37 -11.99 13.26
CA THR A 230 2.76 -10.85 14.11
C THR A 230 3.86 -11.17 15.10
N ARG A 231 4.22 -12.44 15.35
CA ARG A 231 5.42 -12.81 16.12
C ARG A 231 6.69 -12.57 15.31
N ASP A 232 6.62 -12.77 14.00
CA ASP A 232 7.71 -12.41 13.09
C ASP A 232 8.02 -10.92 13.18
N GLY A 233 9.30 -10.60 13.36
CA GLY A 233 9.77 -9.22 13.44
C GLY A 233 9.38 -8.47 14.71
N VAL A 234 8.84 -9.13 15.75
CA VAL A 234 8.65 -8.48 17.07
C VAL A 234 9.97 -7.94 17.60
N ILE A 235 11.03 -8.76 17.59
CA ILE A 235 12.36 -8.37 18.08
C ILE A 235 12.85 -7.11 17.36
N LEU A 236 12.81 -7.08 16.02
CA LEU A 236 13.23 -5.91 15.25
C LEU A 236 12.38 -4.67 15.56
N ARG A 237 11.06 -4.80 15.69
CA ARG A 237 10.17 -3.67 16.01
C ARG A 237 10.41 -3.14 17.42
N VAL A 238 10.62 -4.02 18.39
CA VAL A 238 10.97 -3.64 19.76
C VAL A 238 12.34 -2.96 19.78
N ALA A 239 13.35 -3.51 19.09
CA ALA A 239 14.67 -2.90 19.00
C ALA A 239 14.63 -1.49 18.38
N LEU A 240 13.90 -1.32 17.27
CA LEU A 240 13.72 0.00 16.64
C LEU A 240 12.93 0.95 17.55
N PHE A 241 11.89 0.47 18.24
CA PHE A 241 11.16 1.27 19.21
C PHE A 241 12.06 1.76 20.35
N LEU A 242 12.87 0.87 20.93
CA LEU A 242 13.81 1.21 21.99
C LEU A 242 14.87 2.20 21.51
N LEU A 243 15.41 2.01 20.30
CA LEU A 243 16.37 2.92 19.68
C LEU A 243 15.78 4.34 19.54
N TYR A 244 14.61 4.49 18.93
CA TYR A 244 14.01 5.81 18.72
C TYR A 244 13.51 6.45 20.01
N SER A 245 13.03 5.66 20.97
CA SER A 245 12.67 6.16 22.30
C SER A 245 13.92 6.62 23.07
N GLY A 246 15.03 5.89 22.95
CA GLY A 246 16.32 6.27 23.52
C GLY A 246 16.86 7.58 22.92
N LEU A 247 16.75 7.76 21.60
CA LEU A 247 17.10 9.03 20.93
C LEU A 247 16.23 10.20 21.42
N ALA A 248 14.92 9.99 21.61
CA ALA A 248 14.03 11.00 22.18
C ALA A 248 14.44 11.35 23.62
N GLY A 249 14.73 10.35 24.44
CA GLY A 249 15.21 10.55 25.83
C GLY A 249 16.54 11.28 25.88
N PHE A 250 17.48 10.94 25.02
CA PHE A 250 18.76 11.63 24.88
C PHE A 250 18.58 13.10 24.47
N GLN A 251 17.66 13.38 23.54
CA GLN A 251 17.34 14.74 23.13
C GLN A 251 16.75 15.57 24.30
N VAL A 252 15.87 14.98 25.10
CA VAL A 252 15.33 15.62 26.32
C VAL A 252 16.41 15.81 27.38
N TRP A 253 17.33 14.86 27.54
CA TRP A 253 18.44 14.99 28.47
C TRP A 253 19.35 16.18 28.10
N LEU A 254 19.65 16.37 26.82
CA LEU A 254 20.39 17.54 26.32
C LEU A 254 19.64 18.87 26.53
N LEU A 255 18.30 18.83 26.65
CA LEU A 255 17.48 20.02 26.90
C LEU A 255 17.50 20.49 28.36
N LEU A 256 17.66 19.59 29.32
CA LEU A 256 17.51 19.92 30.75
C LEU A 256 18.42 21.08 31.21
N PRO A 257 19.71 21.14 30.83
CA PRO A 257 20.57 22.26 31.21
C PRO A 257 20.15 23.60 30.56
N GLN A 258 19.62 23.54 29.34
CA GLN A 258 19.17 24.74 28.62
C GLN A 258 17.87 25.29 29.20
N LEU A 259 16.93 24.43 29.57
CA LEU A 259 15.67 24.85 30.19
C LEU A 259 15.90 25.52 31.55
N ARG A 260 16.90 25.08 32.31
CA ARG A 260 17.28 25.69 33.59
C ARG A 260 17.84 27.10 33.43
N SER A 261 18.58 27.36 32.35
CA SER A 261 19.22 28.66 32.11
C SER A 261 18.34 29.63 31.33
N ARG A 262 17.48 29.15 30.41
CA ARG A 262 16.58 29.94 29.56
C ARG A 262 15.29 29.17 29.23
N PRO A 263 14.25 29.23 30.09
CA PRO A 263 13.07 28.37 29.99
C PRO A 263 12.21 28.57 28.73
N TYR A 264 12.40 29.67 27.99
CA TYR A 264 11.61 30.00 26.78
C TYR A 264 12.46 30.16 25.51
N SER A 265 13.61 29.48 25.43
CA SER A 265 14.38 29.50 24.20
C SER A 265 13.60 28.77 23.08
N VAL A 266 13.58 29.36 21.88
CA VAL A 266 13.04 28.71 20.67
C VAL A 266 13.70 27.33 20.45
N MET A 267 14.97 27.19 20.85
CA MET A 267 15.71 25.94 20.86
C MET A 267 15.04 24.86 21.72
N GLY A 268 14.56 25.24 22.91
CA GLY A 268 13.80 24.39 23.81
C GLY A 268 12.57 23.77 23.13
N VAL A 269 11.77 24.62 22.51
CA VAL A 269 10.55 24.21 21.78
C VAL A 269 10.86 23.28 20.62
N LEU A 270 11.86 23.60 19.78
CA LEU A 270 12.22 22.77 18.64
C LEU A 270 12.69 21.37 19.04
N MET A 271 13.44 21.28 20.14
CA MET A 271 13.94 20.00 20.64
C MET A 271 12.81 19.16 21.26
N ILE A 272 11.82 19.79 21.93
CA ILE A 272 10.59 19.11 22.38
C ILE A 272 9.84 18.53 21.18
N VAL A 273 9.63 19.33 20.12
CA VAL A 273 8.99 18.88 18.88
C VAL A 273 9.75 17.71 18.25
N GLY A 274 11.09 17.78 18.24
CA GLY A 274 11.95 16.69 17.77
C GLY A 274 11.77 15.40 18.58
N ALA A 275 11.74 15.48 19.92
CA ALA A 275 11.52 14.35 20.79
C ALA A 275 10.14 13.71 20.56
N PHE A 276 9.09 14.53 20.41
CA PHE A 276 7.76 14.04 20.01
C PHE A 276 7.78 13.35 18.64
N GLY A 277 8.56 13.88 17.68
CA GLY A 277 8.77 13.25 16.38
C GLY A 277 9.39 11.85 16.49
N PHE A 278 10.42 11.68 17.33
CA PHE A 278 11.04 10.38 17.58
C PHE A 278 10.10 9.40 18.28
N LEU A 279 9.35 9.84 19.28
CA LEU A 279 8.34 9.01 19.96
C LEU A 279 7.23 8.57 19.00
N TRP A 280 6.75 9.49 18.15
CA TRP A 280 5.77 9.17 17.12
C TRP A 280 6.32 8.13 16.13
N LEU A 281 7.59 8.27 15.72
CA LEU A 281 8.25 7.30 14.85
C LEU A 281 8.43 5.94 15.54
N ALA A 282 8.83 5.92 16.81
CA ALA A 282 8.91 4.71 17.62
C ALA A 282 7.55 3.97 17.66
N GLN A 283 6.47 4.72 17.94
CA GLN A 283 5.11 4.17 17.93
C GLN A 283 4.70 3.66 16.53
N ALA A 284 5.12 4.34 15.47
CA ALA A 284 4.89 3.89 14.10
C ALA A 284 5.57 2.53 13.83
N PHE A 285 6.80 2.31 14.31
CA PHE A 285 7.49 1.01 14.20
C PHE A 285 6.77 -0.10 14.96
N LEU A 286 6.31 0.15 16.19
CA LEU A 286 5.49 -0.82 16.93
C LEU A 286 4.19 -1.16 16.23
N ARG A 287 3.67 -0.26 15.37
CA ARG A 287 2.44 -0.46 14.60
C ARG A 287 2.68 -0.96 13.18
N SER A 288 3.91 -0.99 12.70
CA SER A 288 4.26 -1.34 11.33
C SER A 288 4.35 -2.86 11.13
N ASN A 289 4.54 -3.21 9.86
CA ASN A 289 4.84 -4.58 9.39
C ASN A 289 6.37 -4.77 9.20
N ALA A 290 7.19 -3.91 9.82
CA ALA A 290 8.65 -4.05 9.79
C ALA A 290 9.07 -5.40 10.38
N GLY A 291 10.01 -6.07 9.71
CA GLY A 291 10.56 -7.36 10.13
C GLY A 291 9.71 -8.58 9.78
N ILE A 292 8.45 -8.42 9.36
CA ILE A 292 7.60 -9.56 8.95
C ILE A 292 8.12 -10.11 7.62
N ARG A 293 8.43 -11.41 7.58
CA ARG A 293 8.93 -12.07 6.37
C ARG A 293 7.77 -12.44 5.44
N GLY A 294 7.88 -12.06 4.17
CA GLY A 294 6.85 -12.35 3.16
C GLY A 294 6.60 -13.85 2.97
N LYS A 295 7.65 -14.67 3.10
CA LYS A 295 7.55 -16.15 3.06
C LYS A 295 6.67 -16.68 4.20
N THR A 296 6.88 -16.24 5.44
CA THR A 296 6.05 -16.65 6.59
C THR A 296 4.62 -16.19 6.42
N LEU A 297 4.40 -14.93 6.01
CA LEU A 297 3.05 -14.43 5.75
C LEU A 297 2.32 -15.28 4.70
N ARG A 298 2.99 -15.57 3.58
CA ARG A 298 2.44 -16.44 2.52
C ARG A 298 2.09 -17.83 3.05
N PHE A 299 3.04 -18.48 3.73
CA PHE A 299 2.85 -19.82 4.26
C PHE A 299 1.70 -19.89 5.27
N GLU A 300 1.70 -19.01 6.28
CA GLU A 300 0.69 -19.00 7.35
C GLU A 300 -0.72 -18.66 6.85
N MET A 301 -0.84 -17.85 5.78
CA MET A 301 -2.13 -17.57 5.17
C MET A 301 -2.61 -18.74 4.31
N LEU A 302 -1.76 -19.31 3.45
CA LEU A 302 -2.14 -20.44 2.59
C LEU A 302 -2.47 -21.70 3.40
N SER A 303 -1.75 -21.98 4.50
CA SER A 303 -2.04 -23.12 5.38
C SER A 303 -3.41 -23.03 6.08
N ARG A 304 -4.08 -21.88 6.00
CA ARG A 304 -5.43 -21.65 6.55
C ARG A 304 -6.45 -21.36 5.45
N ALA A 305 -6.13 -21.68 4.21
CA ALA A 305 -6.94 -21.35 3.05
C ALA A 305 -7.31 -19.85 2.99
N LEU A 306 -6.36 -18.96 3.28
CA LEU A 306 -6.52 -17.52 3.15
C LEU A 306 -5.58 -16.97 2.08
N CYS A 307 -6.06 -16.07 1.24
CA CYS A 307 -5.27 -15.45 0.20
C CYS A 307 -4.19 -14.51 0.79
N PRO A 308 -2.89 -14.74 0.54
CA PRO A 308 -1.81 -13.88 1.03
C PRO A 308 -1.85 -12.43 0.55
N ARG A 309 -2.60 -12.13 -0.53
CA ARG A 309 -2.68 -10.80 -1.14
C ARG A 309 -3.82 -9.95 -0.59
N CYS A 310 -4.99 -10.55 -0.36
CA CYS A 310 -6.20 -9.81 0.04
C CYS A 310 -6.92 -10.38 1.27
N ALA A 311 -6.43 -11.49 1.84
CA ALA A 311 -7.07 -12.21 2.95
C ALA A 311 -8.50 -12.73 2.65
N ALA A 312 -8.84 -12.88 1.37
CA ALA A 312 -10.03 -13.61 0.95
C ALA A 312 -9.95 -15.08 1.35
N ASP A 313 -11.10 -15.70 1.56
CA ASP A 313 -11.19 -17.14 1.77
C ASP A 313 -10.89 -17.87 0.46
N LEU A 314 -10.13 -18.96 0.55
CA LEU A 314 -9.78 -19.87 -0.54
C LEU A 314 -10.45 -21.24 -0.37
N THR A 315 -11.22 -21.46 0.71
CA THR A 315 -11.94 -22.71 0.92
C THR A 315 -12.93 -22.99 -0.22
N GLY A 316 -12.99 -24.25 -0.66
CA GLY A 316 -13.90 -24.68 -1.73
C GLY A 316 -13.50 -24.26 -3.14
N LEU A 317 -12.35 -23.59 -3.32
CA LEU A 317 -11.80 -23.34 -4.65
C LEU A 317 -11.18 -24.62 -5.20
N VAL A 318 -11.49 -24.93 -6.45
CA VAL A 318 -10.90 -26.05 -7.19
C VAL A 318 -9.57 -25.56 -7.79
N PRO A 319 -8.45 -26.29 -7.60
CA PRO A 319 -7.19 -25.97 -8.26
C PRO A 319 -7.32 -25.99 -9.79
N GLU A 320 -6.71 -25.03 -10.46
CA GLU A 320 -6.55 -25.04 -11.91
C GLU A 320 -5.54 -26.14 -12.34
N PRO A 321 -5.44 -26.49 -13.64
CA PRO A 321 -4.55 -27.56 -14.12
C PRO A 321 -3.06 -27.39 -13.76
N ASP A 322 -2.62 -26.18 -13.45
CA ASP A 322 -1.26 -25.86 -12.97
C ASP A 322 -1.07 -26.09 -11.46
N GLY A 323 -2.11 -26.56 -10.77
CA GLY A 323 -2.16 -26.80 -9.32
C GLY A 323 -2.37 -25.52 -8.50
N CYS A 324 -2.67 -24.38 -9.12
CA CYS A 324 -2.89 -23.13 -8.39
C CYS A 324 -4.36 -22.94 -8.01
N LEU A 325 -4.60 -22.44 -6.80
CA LEU A 325 -5.85 -21.84 -6.37
C LEU A 325 -5.89 -20.37 -6.80
N VAL A 326 -6.83 -19.99 -7.65
CA VAL A 326 -7.01 -18.60 -8.08
C VAL A 326 -8.03 -17.89 -7.20
N CYS A 327 -7.55 -16.91 -6.45
CA CYS A 327 -8.40 -16.14 -5.54
C CYS A 327 -9.46 -15.34 -6.33
N ARG A 328 -10.75 -15.60 -6.10
CA ARG A 328 -11.87 -14.91 -6.79
C ARG A 328 -11.85 -13.38 -6.58
N GLU A 329 -11.39 -12.91 -5.43
CA GLU A 329 -11.35 -11.48 -5.09
C GLU A 329 -10.22 -10.72 -5.81
N CYS A 330 -8.99 -11.23 -5.70
CA CYS A 330 -7.78 -10.53 -6.14
C CYS A 330 -7.10 -11.15 -7.37
N ALA A 331 -7.60 -12.28 -7.87
CA ALA A 331 -7.06 -13.07 -8.99
C ALA A 331 -5.61 -13.53 -8.82
N ALA A 332 -5.05 -13.46 -7.60
CA ALA A 332 -3.73 -14.00 -7.33
C ALA A 332 -3.79 -15.54 -7.28
N ALA A 333 -2.81 -16.17 -7.91
CA ALA A 333 -2.72 -17.62 -8.05
C ALA A 333 -1.72 -18.20 -7.03
N TRP A 334 -2.18 -19.15 -6.21
CA TRP A 334 -1.37 -19.73 -5.15
C TRP A 334 -1.38 -21.25 -5.20
N LYS A 335 -0.19 -21.86 -5.21
CA LYS A 335 -0.03 -23.28 -4.93
C LYS A 335 -0.21 -23.49 -3.42
N PRO A 336 -1.21 -24.28 -2.99
CA PRO A 336 -1.32 -24.64 -1.59
C PRO A 336 -0.05 -25.38 -1.16
N PRO A 337 0.41 -25.23 0.09
CA PRO A 337 1.54 -26.00 0.58
C PRO A 337 1.25 -27.50 0.41
N LEU A 338 2.15 -28.21 -0.27
CA LEU A 338 2.12 -29.66 -0.42
C LEU A 338 2.04 -30.26 0.99
N ALA A 339 0.87 -30.80 1.35
CA ALA A 339 0.53 -31.29 2.68
C ALA A 339 0.63 -30.24 3.81
N ALA A 340 -0.47 -29.52 4.02
CA ALA A 340 -0.93 -29.41 5.40
C ALA A 340 -1.44 -30.83 5.78
N PRO A 341 -0.91 -31.50 6.82
CA PRO A 341 -1.38 -32.84 7.22
C PRO A 341 -2.91 -32.86 7.33
N ALA A 342 -3.54 -33.98 6.97
CA ALA A 342 -5.00 -34.13 6.91
C ALA A 342 -5.74 -33.76 8.22
N ASP A 343 -5.00 -33.59 9.31
CA ASP A 343 -5.46 -33.14 10.64
C ASP A 343 -5.89 -31.65 10.73
N PHE A 344 -5.90 -30.89 9.62
CA PHE A 344 -6.50 -29.54 9.60
C PHE A 344 -8.02 -29.53 9.46
N ALA A 345 -8.68 -30.70 9.44
CA ALA A 345 -10.03 -30.81 9.95
C ALA A 345 -9.98 -30.40 11.43
N SER A 346 -10.14 -29.10 11.67
CA SER A 346 -10.13 -28.56 13.03
C SER A 346 -11.17 -29.38 13.81
N PRO A 347 -10.80 -30.06 14.91
CA PRO A 347 -11.82 -30.57 15.80
C PRO A 347 -12.73 -29.38 16.14
N PRO A 348 -14.05 -29.55 16.17
CA PRO A 348 -14.96 -28.46 16.47
C PRO A 348 -14.43 -27.79 17.73
N VAL A 349 -14.13 -26.49 17.64
CA VAL A 349 -13.77 -25.71 18.82
C VAL A 349 -15.06 -25.68 19.63
N VAL A 350 -15.24 -26.64 20.52
CA VAL A 350 -16.27 -26.63 21.54
C VAL A 350 -15.91 -25.43 22.41
N VAL A 351 -16.50 -24.29 22.08
CA VAL A 351 -16.51 -23.13 22.95
C VAL A 351 -17.39 -23.57 24.12
N GLU A 352 -16.79 -24.17 25.14
CA GLU A 352 -17.45 -24.33 26.44
C GLU A 352 -17.87 -22.93 26.88
N ALA A 353 -19.17 -22.66 26.75
CA ALA A 353 -19.79 -21.48 27.31
C ALA A 353 -19.58 -21.56 28.82
N ARG A 354 -18.59 -20.83 29.35
CA ARG A 354 -18.52 -20.55 30.78
C ARG A 354 -19.75 -19.69 31.12
N ALA A 355 -20.70 -20.33 31.79
CA ALA A 355 -21.88 -19.71 32.39
C ALA A 355 -21.48 -18.71 33.49
#